data_AF-A0A2W4P7N1-F1
#
_entry.id   AF-A0A2W4P7N1-F1
#
_cell.length_a   1.000
_cell.length_b   1.000
_cell.length_c   1.000
_cell.angle_alpha   90.00
_cell.angle_beta   90.00
_cell.angle_gamma   90.00
#
_symmetry.space_group_name_H-M   'P 1'
#
loop_
_entity.id
_entity.type
_entity.pdbx_description
1 polymer ?
#
loop_
_entity_poly.entity_id
_entity_poly.type
_entity_poly.pdbx_seq_one_letter_code
_entity_poly.pdbx_strand_id
1 'polypeptide(L)' 'MQGFALLGGHLAIEDRGLPLEIYCFTNTVVWAEYESIQADIFDHLLAAIPYFGLEAFQQPAGSDIEAAVRQMRG' A
#
# COMPACT_ATOMS: atom_id res chain seq x y z
N MET A 1 32.53 9.92 -3.79
CA MET A 1 31.44 10.00 -2.79
C MET A 1 30.24 10.59 -3.51
N GLN A 2 29.38 9.74 -4.08
CA GLN A 2 28.30 10.17 -4.99
C GLN A 2 26.98 10.05 -4.21
N GLY A 3 26.29 11.17 -4.01
CA GLY A 3 25.06 11.25 -3.23
C GLY A 3 23.87 10.64 -3.97
N PHE A 4 23.11 9.80 -3.28
CA PHE A 4 21.82 9.30 -3.76
C PHE A 4 20.75 10.34 -3.44
N ALA A 5 20.13 10.91 -4.47
CA ALA A 5 18.92 11.72 -4.32
C ALA A 5 17.71 10.77 -4.34
N LEU A 6 16.97 10.73 -3.23
CA LEU A 6 15.61 10.18 -3.22
C LEU A 6 14.69 11.26 -3.83
N LEU A 7 14.16 11.01 -5.01
CA LEU A 7 13.12 11.84 -5.61
C LEU A 7 11.76 11.21 -5.29
N GLY A 8 11.07 11.72 -4.27
CA GLY A 8 9.68 11.37 -3.98
C GLY A 8 8.76 12.44 -4.57
N GLY A 9 8.00 12.10 -5.62
CA GLY A 9 6.94 12.96 -6.15
C GLY A 9 5.59 12.53 -5.58
N HIS A 10 4.78 13.49 -5.12
CA HIS A 10 3.41 13.23 -4.71
C HIS A 10 2.51 13.24 -5.96
N LEU A 11 1.78 12.15 -6.20
CA LEU A 11 0.72 12.11 -7.21
C LEU A 11 -0.45 13.03 -6.78
N ALA A 12 -1.25 13.48 -7.74
CA ALA A 12 -2.41 14.33 -7.45
C ALA A 12 -3.32 13.64 -6.43
N ILE A 13 -3.81 14.41 -5.45
CA ILE A 13 -4.78 13.92 -4.47
C ILE A 13 -6.05 13.54 -5.24
N GLU A 14 -6.35 12.25 -5.32
CA GLU A 14 -7.62 11.75 -5.85
C GLU A 14 -8.64 11.66 -4.71
N ASP A 15 -9.93 11.56 -5.05
CA ASP A 15 -11.03 11.38 -4.09
C ASP A 15 -10.94 10.09 -3.23
N ARG A 16 -9.87 9.29 -3.43
CA ARG A 16 -9.60 8.01 -2.78
C ARG A 16 -8.42 8.05 -1.79
N GLY A 17 -7.93 9.24 -1.45
CA GLY A 17 -6.84 9.42 -0.47
C GLY A 17 -5.49 9.72 -1.11
N LEU A 18 -4.41 9.45 -0.37
CA LEU A 18 -3.03 9.70 -0.81
C LEU A 18 -2.45 8.44 -1.49
N PRO A 19 -2.35 8.40 -2.83
CA PRO A 19 -1.71 7.27 -3.50
C PRO A 19 -0.21 7.24 -3.17
N LEU A 20 0.25 6.10 -2.63
CA LEU A 20 1.66 5.83 -2.36
C LEU A 20 2.20 4.83 -3.36
N GLU A 21 3.28 5.21 -4.06
CA GLU A 21 3.98 4.34 -5.00
C GLU A 21 5.40 4.12 -4.49
N ILE A 22 5.79 2.85 -4.31
CA ILE A 22 7.07 2.48 -3.72
C ILE A 22 7.91 1.80 -4.78
N TYR A 23 8.98 2.49 -5.17
CA TYR A 23 9.98 1.96 -6.10
C TYR A 23 11.23 1.56 -5.31
N CYS A 24 11.55 0.27 -5.33
CA CYS A 24 12.75 -0.27 -4.71
C CYS A 24 13.39 -1.34 -5.60
N PHE A 25 14.72 -1.40 -5.59
CA PHE A 25 15.49 -2.45 -6.26
C PHE A 25 16.03 -3.43 -5.23
N THR A 26 15.85 -4.72 -5.48
CA THR A 26 16.46 -5.78 -4.67
C THR A 26 17.73 -6.28 -5.36
N ASN A 27 18.73 -6.70 -4.58
CA ASN A 27 19.96 -7.30 -5.12
C ASN A 27 19.80 -8.80 -5.41
N THR A 28 18.56 -9.30 -5.46
CA THR A 28 18.24 -10.71 -5.66
C THR A 28 17.20 -10.84 -6.77
N VAL A 29 17.36 -11.88 -7.58
CA VAL A 29 16.41 -12.28 -8.62
C VAL A 29 15.62 -13.53 -8.22
N VAL A 30 15.85 -14.04 -7.01
CA VAL A 30 15.16 -15.21 -6.46
C VAL A 30 13.74 -14.80 -6.10
N TRP A 31 12.74 -15.44 -6.72
CA TRP A 31 11.33 -15.08 -6.54
C TRP A 31 10.88 -15.12 -5.07
N ALA A 32 11.25 -16.18 -4.34
CA ALA A 32 10.86 -16.33 -2.93
C ALA A 32 11.44 -15.22 -2.03
N GLU A 33 12.68 -14.80 -2.29
CA GLU A 33 13.30 -13.69 -1.56
C GLU A 33 12.66 -12.35 -1.95
N TYR A 34 12.37 -12.16 -3.23
CA TYR A 34 11.65 -10.97 -3.71
C TYR A 34 10.27 -10.83 -3.05
N GLU A 35 9.51 -11.92 -2.96
CA GLU A 35 8.20 -11.95 -2.29
C GLU A 35 8.33 -11.66 -0.78
N SER A 36 9.30 -12.27 -0.11
CA SER A 36 9.56 -12.00 1.32
C SER A 36 9.91 -10.53 1.55
N ILE A 37 10.81 -9.97 0.74
CA ILE A 37 11.20 -8.56 0.84
C ILE A 37 10.00 -7.65 0.59
N GLN A 38 9.16 -7.98 -0.40
CA GLN A 38 7.94 -7.23 -0.69
C GLN A 38 6.98 -7.26 0.50
N ALA A 39 6.72 -8.43 1.09
CA ALA A 39 5.85 -8.58 2.25
C ALA A 39 6.35 -7.78 3.45
N ASP A 40 7.65 -7.88 3.76
CA ASP A 40 8.27 -7.16 4.88
C ASP A 40 8.11 -5.63 4.75
N ILE A 41 8.24 -5.10 3.52
CA ILE A 41 8.05 -3.67 3.24
C ILE A 41 6.60 -3.27 3.53
N PHE A 42 5.62 -4.01 3.01
CA PHE A 42 4.21 -3.69 3.20
C PHE A 42 3.77 -3.83 4.65
N ASP A 43 4.20 -4.87 5.36
CA ASP A 43 3.91 -5.07 6.78
C ASP A 43 4.45 -3.92 7.63
N HIS A 44 5.68 -3.49 7.38
CA HIS A 44 6.28 -2.36 8.08
C HIS A 44 5.50 -1.06 7.83
N LEU A 45 5.10 -0.81 6.58
CA LEU A 45 4.32 0.38 6.22
C LEU A 45 2.94 0.37 6.87
N LEU A 46 2.22 -0.75 6.81
CA LEU A 46 0.91 -0.90 7.43
C LEU A 46 0.99 -0.69 8.95
N ALA A 47 2.05 -1.19 9.60
CA ALA A 47 2.30 -0.95 11.02
C ALA A 47 2.65 0.52 11.33
N ALA A 48 3.29 1.23 10.40
CA ALA A 48 3.71 2.61 10.57
C ALA A 48 2.59 3.63 10.28
N ILE A 49 1.61 3.31 9.41
CA ILE A 49 0.51 4.19 8.98
C ILE A 49 -0.22 4.89 10.16
N PRO A 50 -0.61 4.20 11.25
CA PRO A 50 -1.32 4.83 12.36
C PRO A 50 -0.53 5.94 13.06
N TYR A 51 0.80 5.87 13.07
CA TYR A 51 1.65 6.89 13.70
C TYR A 51 1.58 8.25 12.98
N PHE A 52 1.19 8.24 11.71
CA PHE A 52 1.00 9.45 10.90
C PHE A 52 -0.45 9.94 10.89
N GLY A 53 -1.35 9.30 11.67
CA GLY A 53 -2.78 9.60 11.63
C GLY A 53 -3.45 9.24 10.31
N LEU A 54 -2.86 8.31 9.56
CA LEU A 54 -3.38 7.80 8.30
C LEU A 54 -4.11 6.46 8.54
N GLU A 55 -4.99 6.10 7.60
CA GLU A 55 -5.67 4.80 7.58
C GLU A 55 -5.52 4.18 6.18
N ALA A 56 -5.41 2.85 6.12
CA ALA A 56 -5.35 2.14 4.86
C ALA A 56 -6.72 2.19 4.16
N PHE A 57 -6.78 2.86 3.01
CA PHE A 57 -7.97 2.88 2.17
C PHE A 57 -7.93 1.70 1.18
N GLN A 58 -8.95 0.86 1.20
CA GLN A 58 -9.21 -0.12 0.15
C GLN A 58 -10.52 0.25 -0.55
N GLN A 59 -10.52 0.25 -1.88
CA GLN A 59 -11.78 0.45 -2.60
C GLN A 59 -12.71 -0.73 -2.30
N PRO A 60 -13.98 -0.49 -1.92
CA PRO A 60 -14.95 -1.56 -1.72
C PRO A 60 -15.08 -2.36 -3.03
N ALA A 61 -14.95 -3.68 -2.94
CA ALA A 61 -15.17 -4.58 -4.05
C ALA A 61 -16.67 -4.90 -4.16
N GLY A 62 -17.08 -5.47 -5.30
CA GLY A 62 -18.49 -5.88 -5.51
C GLY A 62 -19.00 -6.82 -4.41
N SER A 63 -18.12 -7.65 -3.85
CA SER A 63 -18.41 -8.55 -2.73
C SER A 63 -18.78 -7.82 -1.43
N ASP A 64 -18.19 -6.65 -1.15
CA ASP A 64 -18.50 -5.85 0.04
C ASP A 64 -19.91 -5.26 -0.06
N ILE A 65 -20.29 -4.84 -1.27
CA ILE A 65 -21.64 -4.34 -1.57
C ILE A 65 -22.67 -5.47 -1.45
N GLU A 66 -22.36 -6.65 -2.00
CA GLU A 66 -23.23 -7.82 -1.88
C GLU A 66 -23.44 -8.24 -0.42
N ALA A 67 -22.37 -8.22 0.40
CA ALA A 67 -22.44 -8.52 1.82
C ALA A 67 -23.29 -7.50 2.59
N ALA A 68 -23.09 -6.20 2.32
CA ALA A 68 -23.88 -5.12 2.93
C ALA A 68 -25.38 -5.23 2.56
N VAL A 69 -25.69 -5.47 1.28
CA VAL A 69 -27.07 -5.66 0.81
C VAL A 69 -27.70 -6.90 1.42
N ARG A 70 -26.96 -7.99 1.59
CA ARG A 70 -27.44 -9.22 2.24
C ARG A 70 -27.78 -8.97 3.71
N GLN A 71 -26.97 -8.17 4.42
CA GLN A 71 -27.19 -7.82 5.81
C GLN A 71 -28.38 -6.88 6.02
N MET A 72 -28.72 -6.01 5.06
CA MET A 72 -29.91 -5.16 5.11
C MET A 72 -31.22 -5.90 4.77
N ARG A 73 -31.13 -7.09 4.18
CA ARG A 73 -32.28 -7.91 3.75
C ARG A 73 -32.60 -9.08 4.69
N GLY A 74 -31.85 -9.23 5.79
CA GLY A 74 -32.09 -10.21 6.86
C GLY A 74 -32.56 -9.53 8.13
#